data_AF-A0A1M3HCX6-F1
#
_entry.id   AF-A0A1M3HCX6-F1
#
_cell.length_a   1.000
_cell.length_b   1.000
_cell.length_c   1.000
_cell.angle_alpha   90.00
_cell.angle_beta   90.00
_cell.angle_gamma   90.00
#
_symmetry.space_group_name_H-M   'P 1'
#
loop_
_entity.id
_entity.type
_entity.pdbx_description
1 polymer ?
#
loop_
_entity_poly.entity_id
_entity_poly.type
_entity_poly.pdbx_seq_one_letter_code
_entity_poly.pdbx_strand_id
1 'polypeptide(L)'
;MSHLLPLSRVVKLVGQPRHALQEMIRSGALATFDGMVELDELLRAFPEVKWDDDAEFRRVAEIKDKAFARRVRDLVLPDKEVLAARLNELGADYAAAKSLLQHYGNVMVWLDEKIDEIEEDKSAETRHALHTLRAFLLRNLAEMPADAVLAQAAIAQERILKVMSAHVTIQPSGHEFFVEGNDTLLDAALRNGVSLSYGCSNGNCGDCKARLVSGEVKKVRAHDYVLKQADKEAGAILLCAYAPVNDVVIEANVAGAHDIQVQRLGAKVKSVEMFNSQMAALHVLTPRSQRLRYLGGQGIEVSVDGVRGRYAIASCPCEDRNIELQIPRRPGDAFAEAVFTTLKAGDAVALEGPFGEFVLDEDSPRPAIFLAFGVGFAPIKSLIQHAMSLELAESMDLHWLADAAGHYQDNLCRTWADALDNFNYVPHAPTDDQESVLKNIVVDYPDLHRFDVYAAGTAAQLELARAHFVRQGLPEVRWFAGATDIY
;
A
#
# COMPACT_ATOMS: atom_id res chain seq x y z
N MET A 1 12.15 25.89 -4.05
CA MET A 1 12.16 24.45 -3.74
C MET A 1 12.93 23.81 -4.88
N SER A 2 14.05 23.15 -4.59
CA SER A 2 14.77 22.40 -5.60
C SER A 2 13.89 21.26 -6.10
N HIS A 3 13.55 21.29 -7.39
CA HIS A 3 12.80 20.21 -8.02
C HIS A 3 13.79 19.13 -8.44
N LEU A 4 14.06 18.18 -7.53
CA LEU A 4 14.91 17.03 -7.81
C LEU A 4 14.13 15.99 -8.63
N LEU A 5 14.74 15.55 -9.73
CA LEU A 5 14.17 14.56 -10.65
C LEU A 5 15.03 13.28 -10.65
N PRO A 6 14.44 12.10 -10.47
CA PRO A 6 15.20 10.86 -10.58
C PRO A 6 15.69 10.66 -12.02
N LEU A 7 16.83 9.97 -12.19
CA LEU A 7 17.45 9.72 -13.50
C LEU A 7 16.50 9.07 -14.52
N SER A 8 15.60 8.19 -14.06
CA SER A 8 14.57 7.54 -14.89
C SER A 8 13.63 8.55 -15.54
N ARG A 9 13.28 9.62 -14.81
CA ARG A 9 12.44 10.72 -15.31
C ARG A 9 13.20 11.66 -16.24
N VAL A 10 14.49 11.87 -15.96
CA VAL A 10 15.39 12.63 -16.84
C VAL A 10 15.56 11.94 -18.20
N VAL A 11 15.72 10.62 -18.22
CA VAL A 11 15.73 9.79 -19.45
C VAL A 11 14.51 10.06 -20.31
N LYS A 12 13.32 10.07 -19.69
CA LYS A 12 12.04 10.30 -20.39
C LYS A 12 11.90 11.74 -20.90
N LEU A 13 12.26 12.75 -20.09
CA LEU A 13 12.14 14.17 -20.44
C LEU A 13 13.09 14.60 -21.55
N VAL A 14 14.29 14.03 -21.57
CA VAL A 14 15.36 14.37 -22.51
C VAL A 14 15.33 13.46 -23.75
N GLY A 15 14.67 12.29 -23.65
CA GLY A 15 14.66 11.27 -24.72
C GLY A 15 16.02 10.61 -24.95
N GLN A 16 16.91 10.66 -23.94
CA GLN A 16 18.26 10.09 -24.02
C GLN A 16 18.36 8.84 -23.14
N PRO A 17 19.01 7.77 -23.62
CA PRO A 17 19.10 6.52 -22.88
C PRO A 17 19.91 6.68 -21.60
N ARG A 18 19.58 5.87 -20.57
CA ARG A 18 20.16 5.97 -19.21
C ARG A 18 21.69 5.95 -19.19
N HIS A 19 22.32 5.19 -20.08
CA HIS A 19 23.78 5.10 -20.16
C HIS A 19 24.42 6.43 -20.61
N ALA A 20 23.79 7.17 -21.54
CA ALA A 20 24.29 8.46 -22.01
C ALA A 20 24.23 9.52 -20.90
N LEU A 21 23.14 9.54 -20.13
CA LEU A 21 23.00 10.45 -18.98
C LEU A 21 23.98 10.10 -17.85
N GLN A 22 24.22 8.80 -17.60
CA GLN A 22 25.23 8.37 -16.64
C GLN A 22 26.66 8.77 -17.05
N GLU A 23 26.95 8.77 -18.35
CA GLU A 23 28.23 9.25 -18.88
C GLU A 23 28.37 10.77 -18.73
N MET A 24 27.29 11.53 -18.94
CA MET A 24 27.25 12.97 -18.66
C MET A 24 27.47 13.31 -17.18
N ILE A 25 26.99 12.46 -16.26
CA ILE A 25 27.22 12.62 -14.82
C ILE A 25 28.67 12.31 -14.48
N ARG A 26 29.23 11.23 -15.02
CA ARG A 26 30.66 10.86 -14.80
C ARG A 26 31.63 11.88 -15.37
N SER A 27 31.28 12.53 -16.47
CA SER A 27 32.08 13.59 -17.10
C SER A 27 31.88 14.97 -16.46
N GLY A 28 30.97 15.09 -15.48
CA GLY A 28 30.67 16.35 -14.80
C GLY A 28 29.83 17.33 -15.62
N ALA A 29 29.29 16.90 -16.76
CA ALA A 29 28.42 17.72 -17.61
C ALA A 29 27.02 17.92 -17.01
N LEU A 30 26.56 16.97 -16.17
CA LEU A 30 25.28 16.99 -15.48
C LEU A 30 25.48 16.71 -13.99
N ALA A 31 25.19 17.69 -13.12
CA ALA A 31 25.30 17.50 -11.68
C ALA A 31 24.13 16.68 -11.12
N THR A 32 24.44 15.82 -10.14
CA THR A 32 23.45 15.03 -9.41
C THR A 32 23.61 15.19 -7.91
N PHE A 33 22.50 15.18 -7.19
CA PHE A 33 22.44 15.07 -5.74
C PHE A 33 21.67 13.79 -5.40
N ASP A 34 22.33 12.86 -4.71
CA ASP A 34 21.76 11.58 -4.27
C ASP A 34 21.08 10.77 -5.40
N GLY A 35 21.71 10.73 -6.58
CA GLY A 35 21.16 10.03 -7.76
C GLY A 35 19.99 10.75 -8.46
N MET A 36 19.65 11.96 -8.03
CA MET A 36 18.66 12.84 -8.67
C MET A 36 19.33 14.05 -9.32
N VAL A 37 18.68 14.63 -10.33
CA VAL A 37 19.12 15.82 -11.07
C VAL A 37 18.19 16.98 -10.72
N GLU A 38 18.76 18.12 -10.32
CA GLU A 38 18.02 19.37 -10.12
C GLU A 38 17.39 19.84 -11.44
N LEU A 39 16.14 20.30 -11.43
CA LEU A 39 15.46 20.80 -12.64
C LEU A 39 16.22 21.95 -13.31
N ASP A 40 16.80 22.87 -12.54
CA ASP A 40 17.59 23.98 -13.08
C ASP A 40 18.86 23.47 -13.78
N GLU A 41 19.47 22.43 -13.22
CA GLU A 41 20.64 21.76 -13.81
C GLU A 41 20.25 20.97 -15.08
N LEU A 42 19.06 20.38 -15.08
CA LEU A 42 18.50 19.70 -16.24
C LEU A 42 18.22 20.67 -17.39
N LEU A 43 17.56 21.80 -17.11
CA LEU A 43 17.27 22.84 -18.10
C LEU A 43 18.54 23.53 -18.58
N ARG A 44 19.59 23.61 -17.74
CA ARG A 44 20.93 24.07 -18.16
C ARG A 44 21.57 23.11 -19.17
N ALA A 45 21.50 21.81 -18.91
CA ALA A 45 22.08 20.79 -19.79
C ALA A 45 21.23 20.52 -21.05
N PHE A 46 19.91 20.71 -20.95
CA PHE A 46 18.94 20.46 -22.02
C PHE A 46 17.90 21.59 -22.12
N PRO A 47 18.25 22.73 -22.75
CA PRO A 47 17.39 23.92 -22.83
C PRO A 47 16.10 23.72 -23.63
N GLU A 48 16.08 22.69 -24.48
CA GLU A 48 14.95 22.35 -25.37
C GLU A 48 13.83 21.59 -24.64
N VAL A 49 14.07 21.15 -23.40
CA VAL A 49 13.09 20.40 -22.60
C VAL A 49 11.93 21.33 -22.24
N LYS A 50 10.77 21.07 -22.85
CA LYS A 50 9.52 21.76 -22.48
C LYS A 50 9.03 21.23 -21.14
N TRP A 51 9.37 21.96 -20.09
CA TRP A 51 8.76 21.81 -18.77
C TRP A 51 7.47 22.64 -18.75
N ASP A 52 6.37 22.09 -19.26
CA ASP A 52 5.06 22.72 -19.09
C ASP A 52 4.56 22.45 -17.67
N ASP A 53 4.12 23.50 -16.97
CA ASP A 53 3.59 23.44 -15.62
C ASP A 53 2.21 22.74 -15.64
N ASP A 54 2.25 21.41 -15.78
CA ASP A 54 1.07 20.60 -16.04
C ASP A 54 0.07 20.68 -14.89
N ALA A 55 -1.12 21.19 -15.22
CA ALA A 55 -2.32 21.01 -14.40
C ALA A 55 -2.56 19.52 -14.09
N GLU A 56 -2.07 18.61 -14.94
CA GLU A 56 -2.05 17.17 -14.72
C GLU A 56 -1.01 16.74 -13.67
N PHE A 57 0.18 17.35 -13.58
CA PHE A 57 1.13 17.08 -12.49
C PHE A 57 0.59 17.54 -11.15
N ARG A 58 -0.13 18.68 -11.10
CA ARG A 58 -0.88 19.07 -9.88
C ARG A 58 -1.99 18.09 -9.55
N ARG A 59 -2.71 17.58 -10.55
CA ARG A 59 -3.73 16.54 -10.38
C ARG A 59 -3.14 15.20 -9.94
N VAL A 60 -1.94 14.87 -10.41
CA VAL A 60 -1.19 13.64 -10.09
C VAL A 60 -0.50 13.76 -8.74
N ALA A 61 0.00 14.93 -8.36
CA ALA A 61 0.43 15.22 -7.00
C ALA A 61 -0.77 15.20 -6.04
N GLU A 62 -1.95 15.66 -6.45
CA GLU A 62 -3.20 15.50 -5.70
C GLU A 62 -3.70 14.06 -5.67
N ILE A 63 -3.48 13.25 -6.72
CA ILE A 63 -3.82 11.82 -6.75
C ILE A 63 -2.82 11.02 -5.92
N LYS A 64 -1.52 11.35 -5.97
CA LYS A 64 -0.46 10.81 -5.12
C LYS A 64 -0.68 11.26 -3.67
N ASP A 65 -1.13 12.48 -3.42
CA ASP A 65 -1.57 12.92 -2.09
C ASP A 65 -2.90 12.24 -1.66
N LYS A 66 -3.80 11.87 -2.58
CA LYS A 66 -5.02 11.11 -2.25
C LYS A 66 -4.78 9.61 -2.07
N ALA A 67 -3.82 9.03 -2.80
CA ALA A 67 -3.48 7.60 -2.80
C ALA A 67 -2.41 7.27 -1.74
N PHE A 68 -1.47 8.18 -1.48
CA PHE A 68 -0.41 8.04 -0.46
C PHE A 68 -0.58 8.99 0.73
N ALA A 69 -1.00 10.25 0.56
CA ALA A 69 -1.04 11.23 1.67
C ALA A 69 -2.33 11.21 2.53
N ARG A 70 -3.16 10.16 2.42
CA ARG A 70 -4.06 9.81 3.52
C ARG A 70 -3.29 9.28 4.74
N ARG A 71 -2.04 8.82 4.55
CA ARG A 71 -1.17 8.26 5.60
C ARG A 71 -0.58 9.29 6.58
N VAL A 72 -0.62 10.61 6.31
CA VAL A 72 0.09 11.58 7.18
C VAL A 72 -0.59 12.96 7.36
N ARG A 73 -1.38 13.49 6.41
CA ARG A 73 -1.82 14.91 6.48
C ARG A 73 -3.23 15.16 7.02
N ASP A 74 -4.15 14.20 6.89
CA ASP A 74 -5.38 14.27 7.69
C ASP A 74 -5.01 13.81 9.09
N LEU A 75 -4.73 14.75 10.00
CA LEU A 75 -4.53 14.51 11.43
C LEU A 75 -5.83 13.99 12.07
N VAL A 76 -6.32 12.84 11.61
CA VAL A 76 -7.49 12.17 12.18
C VAL A 76 -7.04 11.61 13.51
N LEU A 77 -7.49 12.23 14.57
CA LEU A 77 -7.24 11.73 15.92
C LEU A 77 -7.92 10.36 16.10
N PRO A 78 -7.30 9.46 16.87
CA PRO A 78 -7.94 8.22 17.27
C PRO A 78 -9.10 8.46 18.23
N ASP A 79 -9.84 7.39 18.50
CA ASP A 79 -11.06 7.50 19.30
C ASP A 79 -10.71 8.11 20.65
N LYS A 80 -11.58 8.94 21.21
CA LYS A 80 -11.33 9.67 22.48
C LYS A 80 -10.75 8.76 23.57
N GLU A 81 -11.21 7.51 23.61
CA GLU A 81 -10.80 6.54 24.61
C GLU A 81 -9.44 5.90 24.31
N VAL A 82 -9.11 5.72 23.02
CA VAL A 82 -7.80 5.25 22.54
C VAL A 82 -6.78 6.36 22.69
N LEU A 83 -7.12 7.59 22.30
CA LEU A 83 -6.29 8.78 22.45
C LEU A 83 -5.89 9.00 23.92
N ALA A 84 -6.87 8.95 24.84
CA ALA A 84 -6.59 9.07 26.26
C ALA A 84 -5.67 7.95 26.77
N ALA A 85 -5.82 6.72 26.27
CA ALA A 85 -4.95 5.61 26.65
C ALA A 85 -3.52 5.81 26.14
N ARG A 86 -3.34 6.18 24.86
CA ARG A 86 -2.03 6.51 24.27
C ARG A 86 -1.32 7.65 24.99
N LEU A 87 -2.04 8.71 25.35
CA LEU A 87 -1.48 9.84 26.10
C LEU A 87 -1.05 9.45 27.51
N ASN A 88 -1.79 8.56 28.18
CA ASN A 88 -1.43 8.06 29.50
C ASN A 88 -0.15 7.19 29.45
N GLU A 89 -0.04 6.30 28.46
CA GLU A 89 1.15 5.48 28.24
C GLU A 89 2.39 6.36 27.98
N LEU A 90 2.25 7.34 27.09
CA LEU A 90 3.31 8.32 26.82
C LEU A 90 3.69 9.13 28.08
N GLY A 91 2.70 9.46 28.92
CA GLY A 91 2.91 10.11 30.19
C GLY A 91 3.68 9.24 31.19
N ALA A 92 3.42 7.93 31.22
CA ALA A 92 4.13 6.97 32.05
C ALA A 92 5.60 6.82 31.61
N ASP A 93 5.84 6.70 30.31
CA ASP A 93 7.20 6.67 29.73
C ASP A 93 7.99 7.94 30.08
N TYR A 94 7.33 9.10 29.95
CA TYR A 94 7.94 10.37 30.33
C TYR A 94 8.28 10.43 31.84
N ALA A 95 7.38 9.95 32.70
CA ALA A 95 7.62 9.90 34.13
C ALA A 95 8.78 8.97 34.50
N ALA A 96 8.87 7.80 33.86
CA ALA A 96 9.98 6.85 34.04
C ALA A 96 11.32 7.45 33.61
N ALA A 97 11.38 8.07 32.43
CA ALA A 97 12.58 8.75 31.93
C ALA A 97 13.00 9.90 32.85
N LYS A 98 12.04 10.71 33.33
CA LYS A 98 12.30 11.80 34.29
C LYS A 98 12.84 11.26 35.62
N SER A 99 12.29 10.17 36.13
CA SER A 99 12.78 9.54 37.36
C SER A 99 14.21 9.04 37.23
N LEU A 100 14.57 8.44 36.09
CA LEU A 100 15.94 8.02 35.80
C LEU A 100 16.91 9.21 35.73
N LEU A 101 16.51 10.30 35.07
CA LEU A 101 17.31 11.53 35.02
C LEU A 101 17.50 12.15 36.41
N GLN A 102 16.46 12.15 37.25
CA GLN A 102 16.58 12.59 38.64
C GLN A 102 17.53 11.70 39.45
N HIS A 103 17.49 10.39 39.24
CA HIS A 103 18.43 9.46 39.87
C HIS A 103 19.88 9.76 39.47
N TYR A 104 20.15 9.94 38.17
CA TYR A 104 21.49 10.34 37.71
C TYR A 104 21.92 11.70 38.27
N GLY A 105 21.00 12.67 38.34
CA GLY A 105 21.25 13.93 39.02
C GLY A 105 21.70 13.74 40.47
N ASN A 106 21.01 12.89 41.23
CA ASN A 106 21.37 12.57 42.62
C ASN A 106 22.73 11.87 42.73
N VAL A 107 23.05 10.95 41.81
CA VAL A 107 24.36 10.29 41.76
C VAL A 107 25.48 11.31 41.48
N MET A 108 25.24 12.29 40.60
CA MET A 108 26.21 13.35 40.31
C MET A 108 26.39 14.29 41.50
N VAL A 109 25.33 14.64 42.22
CA VAL A 109 25.43 15.43 43.47
C VAL A 109 26.23 14.67 44.51
N TRP A 110 25.95 13.37 44.70
CA TRP A 110 26.71 12.54 45.64
C TRP A 110 28.19 12.42 45.26
N LEU A 111 28.50 12.29 43.97
CA LEU A 111 29.88 12.29 43.47
C LEU A 111 30.59 13.61 43.78
N ASP A 112 29.90 14.73 43.61
CA ASP A 112 30.41 16.07 43.91
C ASP A 112 30.74 16.24 45.40
N GLU A 113 29.81 15.82 46.28
CA GLU A 113 30.02 15.80 47.73
C GLU A 113 31.20 14.91 48.14
N LYS A 114 31.36 13.75 47.49
CA LYS A 114 32.49 12.85 47.74
C LYS A 114 33.82 13.39 47.26
N ILE A 115 33.83 14.15 46.15
CA ILE A 115 35.02 14.86 45.70
C ILE A 115 35.42 15.90 46.76
N ASP A 116 34.46 16.69 47.27
CA ASP A 116 34.70 17.70 48.30
C ASP A 116 35.24 17.07 49.60
N GLU A 117 34.68 15.94 50.07
CA GLU A 117 35.17 15.20 51.25
C GLU A 117 36.62 14.72 51.11
N ILE A 118 37.04 14.28 49.91
CA ILE A 118 38.41 13.80 49.68
C ILE A 118 39.40 14.98 49.63
N GLU A 119 38.92 16.18 49.28
CA GLU A 119 39.75 17.35 49.04
C GLU A 119 40.32 17.98 50.34
N GLU A 120 39.65 17.81 51.48
CA GLU A 120 39.96 18.48 52.76
C GLU A 120 41.31 18.08 53.40
N ASP A 121 41.94 16.96 53.03
CA ASP A 121 43.14 16.42 53.75
C ASP A 121 44.25 15.86 52.84
N LYS A 122 44.34 16.31 51.58
CA LYS A 122 45.26 15.75 50.56
C LYS A 122 46.32 16.74 50.04
N SER A 123 47.38 16.17 49.44
CA SER A 123 48.48 16.91 48.80
C SER A 123 47.97 17.82 47.68
N ALA A 124 48.71 18.89 47.37
CA ALA A 124 48.35 19.87 46.36
C ALA A 124 48.11 19.24 44.96
N GLU A 125 48.84 18.17 44.63
CA GLU A 125 48.70 17.41 43.37
C GLU A 125 47.37 16.65 43.29
N THR A 126 46.92 16.05 44.41
CA THR A 126 45.64 15.33 44.47
C THR A 126 44.45 16.30 44.36
N ARG A 127 44.58 17.46 45.00
CA ARG A 127 43.61 18.56 44.91
C ARG A 127 43.41 19.05 43.48
N HIS A 128 44.53 19.28 42.78
CA HIS A 128 44.49 19.71 41.38
C HIS A 128 43.81 18.66 40.49
N ALA A 129 44.14 17.38 40.64
CA ALA A 129 43.53 16.29 39.84
C ALA A 129 42.02 16.17 40.06
N LEU A 130 41.54 16.28 41.30
CA LEU A 130 40.12 16.26 41.65
C LEU A 130 39.36 17.45 41.06
N HIS A 131 39.93 18.66 41.15
CA HIS A 131 39.36 19.86 40.56
C HIS A 131 39.26 19.76 39.03
N THR A 132 40.27 19.20 38.36
CA THR A 132 40.22 18.94 36.91
C THR A 132 39.13 17.94 36.54
N LEU A 133 38.95 16.87 37.33
CA LEU A 133 37.91 15.88 37.12
C LEU A 133 36.51 16.49 37.31
N ARG A 134 36.30 17.28 38.37
CA ARG A 134 35.05 17.99 38.63
C ARG A 134 34.69 18.94 37.48
N ALA A 135 35.66 19.74 37.03
CA ALA A 135 35.48 20.65 35.90
C ALA A 135 35.16 19.89 34.60
N PHE A 136 35.79 18.74 34.36
CA PHE A 136 35.48 17.87 33.23
C PHE A 136 34.05 17.33 33.31
N LEU A 137 33.61 16.80 34.44
CA LEU A 137 32.26 16.26 34.62
C LEU A 137 31.18 17.33 34.44
N LEU A 138 31.32 18.49 35.09
CA LEU A 138 30.37 19.59 34.98
C LEU A 138 30.27 20.12 33.55
N ARG A 139 31.41 20.22 32.85
CA ARG A 139 31.43 20.66 31.46
C ARG A 139 30.71 19.67 30.54
N ASN A 140 31.02 18.38 30.65
CA ASN A 140 30.40 17.35 29.81
C ASN A 140 28.90 17.12 30.13
N LEU A 141 28.46 17.40 31.36
CA LEU A 141 27.03 17.39 31.73
C LEU A 141 26.27 18.62 31.20
N ALA A 142 26.92 19.78 31.13
CA ALA A 142 26.32 21.02 30.67
C ALA A 142 26.35 21.19 29.14
N GLU A 143 27.32 20.55 28.47
CA GLU A 143 27.38 20.50 27.01
C GLU A 143 26.25 19.59 26.48
N MET A 144 25.20 20.20 25.92
CA MET A 144 24.30 19.47 25.03
C MET A 144 25.05 19.21 23.71
N PRO A 145 25.30 17.95 23.33
CA PRO A 145 25.97 17.67 22.07
C PRO A 145 25.05 18.07 20.90
N ALA A 146 25.64 18.55 19.81
CA ALA A 146 24.89 19.20 18.72
C ALA A 146 23.87 18.26 18.02
N ASP A 147 24.12 16.96 18.10
CA ASP A 147 23.23 15.87 17.66
C ASP A 147 22.00 15.69 18.57
N ALA A 148 22.05 16.10 19.84
CA ALA A 148 20.93 16.00 20.77
C ALA A 148 19.73 16.86 20.36
N VAL A 149 19.96 18.01 19.70
CA VAL A 149 18.87 18.87 19.21
C VAL A 149 18.10 18.20 18.05
N LEU A 150 18.83 17.57 17.13
CA LEU A 150 18.24 16.77 16.05
C LEU A 150 17.53 15.53 16.60
N ALA A 151 18.14 14.84 17.56
CA ALA A 151 17.53 13.71 18.26
C ALA A 151 16.25 14.12 19.01
N GLN A 152 16.21 15.29 19.65
CA GLN A 152 15.04 15.77 20.36
C GLN A 152 13.87 16.08 19.41
N ALA A 153 14.15 16.67 18.24
CA ALA A 153 13.15 16.89 17.21
C ALA A 153 12.61 15.55 16.65
N ALA A 154 13.49 14.58 16.40
CA ALA A 154 13.12 13.23 15.96
C ALA A 154 12.26 12.50 17.01
N ILE A 155 12.64 12.56 18.29
CA ILE A 155 11.86 11.98 19.40
C ILE A 155 10.48 12.65 19.49
N ALA A 156 10.39 13.97 19.33
CA ALA A 156 9.11 14.67 19.35
C ALA A 156 8.20 14.22 18.19
N GLN A 157 8.75 14.04 16.99
CA GLN A 157 8.02 13.50 15.84
C GLN A 157 7.58 12.06 16.06
N GLU A 158 8.47 11.19 16.55
CA GLU A 158 8.16 9.78 16.86
C GLU A 158 7.01 9.67 17.87
N ARG A 159 7.00 10.53 18.90
CA ARG A 159 5.93 10.57 19.90
C ARG A 159 4.59 11.00 19.31
N ILE A 160 4.59 11.98 18.41
CA ILE A 160 3.37 12.38 17.69
C ILE A 160 2.86 11.20 16.86
N LEU A 161 3.75 10.49 16.15
CA LEU A 161 3.38 9.29 15.41
C LEU A 161 2.77 8.21 16.31
N LYS A 162 3.40 7.88 17.46
CA LYS A 162 2.87 6.89 18.41
C LYS A 162 1.48 7.24 18.97
N VAL A 163 1.17 8.54 19.06
CA VAL A 163 -0.17 8.98 19.45
C VAL A 163 -1.17 8.78 18.30
N MET A 164 -0.73 8.95 17.06
CA MET A 164 -1.59 8.97 15.87
C MET A 164 -1.80 7.60 15.23
N SER A 165 -0.78 6.76 15.20
CA SER A 165 -0.79 5.43 14.61
C SER A 165 -0.28 4.38 15.59
N ALA A 166 -0.69 3.14 15.37
CA ALA A 166 -0.10 1.98 16.01
C ALA A 166 0.26 0.95 14.93
N HIS A 167 1.39 0.28 15.11
CA HIS A 167 1.84 -0.80 14.26
C HIS A 167 1.16 -2.11 14.66
N VAL A 168 0.75 -2.90 13.68
CA VAL A 168 0.09 -4.19 13.89
C VAL A 168 0.81 -5.26 13.10
N THR A 169 1.21 -6.32 13.78
CA THR A 169 1.75 -7.54 13.15
C THR A 169 0.77 -8.69 13.28
N ILE A 170 0.52 -9.40 12.17
CA ILE A 170 -0.33 -10.60 12.15
C ILE A 170 0.56 -11.84 12.16
N GLN A 171 0.25 -12.79 13.05
CA GLN A 171 0.83 -14.12 13.07
C GLN A 171 -0.21 -15.17 12.61
N PRO A 172 0.22 -16.24 11.91
CA PRO A 172 1.60 -16.56 11.55
C PRO A 172 2.09 -15.91 10.24
N SER A 173 1.24 -15.20 9.50
CA SER A 173 1.58 -14.73 8.14
C SER A 173 2.71 -13.69 8.10
N GLY A 174 2.97 -12.97 9.20
CA GLY A 174 3.97 -11.90 9.25
C GLY A 174 3.53 -10.58 8.59
N HIS A 175 2.25 -10.46 8.21
CA HIS A 175 1.72 -9.25 7.59
C HIS A 175 1.74 -8.09 8.59
N GLU A 176 2.15 -6.92 8.11
CA GLU A 176 2.25 -5.71 8.92
C GLU A 176 1.44 -4.57 8.31
N PHE A 177 0.79 -3.79 9.18
CA PHE A 177 0.07 -2.59 8.76
C PHE A 177 -0.04 -1.58 9.91
N PHE A 178 -0.36 -0.34 9.57
CA PHE A 178 -0.61 0.71 10.56
C PHE A 178 -2.12 0.96 10.72
N VAL A 179 -2.52 1.21 11.97
CA VAL A 179 -3.87 1.68 12.30
C VAL A 179 -3.82 3.16 12.61
N GLU A 180 -4.49 3.95 11.77
CA GLU A 180 -4.53 5.41 11.86
C GLU A 180 -5.93 5.90 12.25
N GLY A 181 -5.99 6.99 13.02
CA GLY A 181 -7.24 7.63 13.41
C GLY A 181 -8.25 6.69 14.09
N ASN A 182 -9.52 6.80 13.71
CA ASN A 182 -10.65 6.06 14.32
C ASN A 182 -10.88 4.66 13.74
N ASP A 183 -9.91 4.11 13.01
CA ASP A 183 -10.08 2.81 12.39
C ASP A 183 -10.05 1.68 13.42
N THR A 184 -10.82 0.65 13.11
CA THR A 184 -10.72 -0.64 13.81
C THR A 184 -9.59 -1.46 13.20
N LEU A 185 -9.10 -2.48 13.90
CA LEU A 185 -8.10 -3.40 13.36
C LEU A 185 -8.52 -3.99 12.01
N LEU A 186 -9.81 -4.34 11.85
CA LEU A 186 -10.34 -4.84 10.57
C LEU A 186 -10.34 -3.76 9.48
N ASP A 187 -10.79 -2.54 9.79
CA ASP A 187 -10.85 -1.47 8.78
C ASP A 187 -9.46 -1.10 8.27
N ALA A 188 -8.48 -1.01 9.17
CA ALA A 188 -7.11 -0.71 8.82
C ALA A 188 -6.45 -1.86 8.03
N ALA A 189 -6.66 -3.11 8.43
CA ALA A 189 -6.16 -4.27 7.71
C ALA A 189 -6.68 -4.30 6.26
N LEU A 190 -8.00 -4.18 6.08
CA LEU A 190 -8.61 -4.19 4.75
C LEU A 190 -8.12 -3.02 3.89
N ARG A 191 -7.97 -1.82 4.47
CA ARG A 191 -7.44 -0.65 3.73
C ARG A 191 -6.00 -0.81 3.29
N ASN A 192 -5.20 -1.57 4.02
CA ASN A 192 -3.83 -1.92 3.64
C ASN A 192 -3.78 -3.22 2.80
N GLY A 193 -4.90 -3.68 2.25
CA GLY A 193 -4.94 -4.84 1.36
C GLY A 193 -4.90 -6.19 2.06
N VAL A 194 -4.88 -6.25 3.39
CA VAL A 194 -4.80 -7.51 4.15
C VAL A 194 -6.18 -8.14 4.30
N SER A 195 -6.39 -9.32 3.72
CA SER A 195 -7.69 -10.00 3.66
C SER A 195 -8.02 -10.80 4.92
N LEU A 196 -8.22 -10.11 6.05
CA LEU A 196 -8.67 -10.76 7.29
C LEU A 196 -10.08 -11.34 7.18
N SER A 197 -10.36 -12.38 7.97
CA SER A 197 -11.69 -13.02 8.00
C SER A 197 -12.75 -12.12 8.63
N TYR A 198 -13.86 -11.91 7.92
CA TYR A 198 -15.03 -11.18 8.41
C TYR A 198 -16.27 -11.48 7.55
N GLY A 199 -17.46 -11.27 8.12
CA GLY A 199 -18.74 -11.36 7.41
C GLY A 199 -19.53 -10.03 7.43
N CYS A 200 -19.90 -9.55 8.61
CA CYS A 200 -20.78 -8.38 8.75
C CYS A 200 -20.07 -7.01 8.90
N SER A 201 -18.79 -6.99 9.30
CA SER A 201 -18.02 -5.78 9.66
C SER A 201 -18.61 -4.87 10.76
N ASN A 202 -19.71 -5.26 11.42
CA ASN A 202 -20.43 -4.44 12.40
C ASN A 202 -20.63 -5.11 13.77
N GLY A 203 -19.94 -6.23 14.03
CA GLY A 203 -19.93 -6.89 15.33
C GLY A 203 -21.05 -7.91 15.58
N ASN A 204 -21.77 -8.34 14.54
CA ASN A 204 -22.90 -9.27 14.68
C ASN A 204 -22.55 -10.75 14.42
N CYS A 205 -21.66 -11.04 13.46
CA CYS A 205 -21.39 -12.42 13.02
C CYS A 205 -20.35 -13.18 13.85
N GLY A 206 -19.34 -12.50 14.41
CA GLY A 206 -18.20 -13.15 15.09
C GLY A 206 -17.07 -13.64 14.18
N ASP A 207 -17.21 -13.60 12.85
CA ASP A 207 -16.21 -14.15 11.90
C ASP A 207 -14.85 -13.44 11.94
N CYS A 208 -14.82 -12.20 12.41
CA CYS A 208 -13.58 -11.43 12.62
C CYS A 208 -12.94 -11.65 13.99
N LYS A 209 -13.24 -12.78 14.64
CA LYS A 209 -12.61 -13.17 15.89
C LYS A 209 -11.14 -13.49 15.64
N ALA A 210 -10.27 -12.82 16.40
CA ALA A 210 -8.83 -13.04 16.40
C ALA A 210 -8.33 -13.07 17.85
N ARG A 211 -7.10 -13.52 18.07
CA ARG A 211 -6.48 -13.56 19.40
C ARG A 211 -5.44 -12.45 19.52
N LEU A 212 -5.50 -11.66 20.59
CA LEU A 212 -4.44 -10.73 20.93
C LEU A 212 -3.27 -11.49 21.56
N VAL A 213 -2.08 -11.38 20.98
CA VAL A 213 -0.85 -12.03 21.45
C VAL A 213 -0.05 -11.07 22.34
N SER A 214 0.09 -9.81 21.93
CA SER A 214 0.77 -8.77 22.70
C SER A 214 0.21 -7.38 22.40
N GLY A 215 0.49 -6.43 23.29
CA GLY A 215 -0.01 -5.06 23.25
C GLY A 215 -1.41 -4.93 23.86
N GLU A 216 -2.00 -3.75 23.70
CA GLU A 216 -3.28 -3.37 24.27
C GLU A 216 -4.26 -2.88 23.21
N VAL A 217 -5.53 -3.25 23.36
CA VAL A 217 -6.62 -2.84 22.46
C VAL A 217 -7.79 -2.30 23.25
N LYS A 218 -8.56 -1.41 22.62
CA LYS A 218 -9.76 -0.83 23.21
C LYS A 218 -10.97 -1.01 22.31
N LYS A 219 -12.12 -1.28 22.92
CA LYS A 219 -13.39 -1.40 22.21
C LYS A 219 -13.87 -0.01 21.81
N VAL A 220 -13.91 0.26 20.51
CA VAL A 220 -14.34 1.54 19.93
C VAL A 220 -15.71 1.46 19.25
N ARG A 221 -16.22 0.24 19.00
CA ARG A 221 -17.59 0.03 18.50
C ARG A 221 -18.36 -0.95 19.37
N ALA A 222 -19.66 -0.74 19.46
CA ALA A 222 -20.57 -1.73 20.02
C ALA A 222 -20.60 -2.99 19.13
N HIS A 223 -20.86 -4.13 19.74
CA HIS A 223 -21.06 -5.40 19.05
C HIS A 223 -22.05 -6.24 19.87
N ASP A 224 -22.94 -6.95 19.18
CA ASP A 224 -23.96 -7.81 19.81
C ASP A 224 -23.49 -9.26 19.92
N TYR A 225 -22.44 -9.63 19.18
CA TYR A 225 -21.87 -10.98 19.24
C TYR A 225 -21.31 -11.28 20.64
N VAL A 226 -21.69 -12.42 21.20
CA VAL A 226 -21.30 -12.85 22.55
C VAL A 226 -20.06 -13.72 22.47
N LEU A 227 -18.91 -13.17 22.86
CA LEU A 227 -17.69 -13.95 23.08
C LEU A 227 -17.86 -14.83 24.34
N LYS A 228 -17.58 -16.13 24.18
CA LYS A 228 -17.59 -17.09 25.32
C LYS A 228 -16.56 -16.68 26.36
N GLN A 229 -16.79 -17.02 27.62
CA GLN A 229 -15.89 -16.63 28.71
C GLN A 229 -14.47 -17.18 28.50
N ALA A 230 -14.34 -18.44 28.08
CA ALA A 230 -13.06 -19.05 27.71
C ALA A 230 -12.36 -18.32 26.54
N ASP A 231 -13.11 -17.83 25.55
CA ASP A 231 -12.54 -17.06 24.44
C ASP A 231 -11.97 -15.72 24.95
N LYS A 232 -12.68 -15.05 25.86
CA LYS A 232 -12.20 -13.79 26.47
C LYS A 232 -10.92 -13.99 27.29
N GLU A 233 -10.87 -15.06 28.07
CA GLU A 233 -9.69 -15.41 28.88
C GLU A 233 -8.49 -15.79 28.00
N ALA A 234 -8.74 -16.36 26.82
CA ALA A 234 -7.72 -16.62 25.81
C ALA A 234 -7.30 -15.37 25.01
N GLY A 235 -7.82 -14.18 25.32
CA GLY A 235 -7.49 -12.93 24.64
C GLY A 235 -8.21 -12.73 23.30
N ALA A 236 -9.37 -13.39 23.09
CA ALA A 236 -10.13 -13.22 21.85
C ALA A 236 -10.80 -11.85 21.77
N ILE A 237 -10.67 -11.21 20.60
CA ILE A 237 -11.23 -9.91 20.28
C ILE A 237 -11.95 -9.95 18.93
N LEU A 238 -12.86 -9.01 18.70
CA LEU A 238 -13.50 -8.81 17.39
C LEU A 238 -12.80 -7.67 16.67
N LEU A 239 -12.07 -7.96 15.60
CA LEU A 239 -11.26 -6.97 14.89
C LEU A 239 -12.08 -5.80 14.34
N CYS A 240 -13.38 -6.00 14.05
CA CYS A 240 -14.29 -4.95 13.58
C CYS A 240 -14.80 -4.00 14.67
N ALA A 241 -14.45 -4.23 15.94
CA ALA A 241 -14.95 -3.46 17.08
C ALA A 241 -13.84 -2.91 17.99
N TYR A 242 -12.61 -3.35 17.79
CA TYR A 242 -11.46 -2.98 18.61
C TYR A 242 -10.42 -2.21 17.80
N ALA A 243 -9.76 -1.26 18.44
CA ALA A 243 -8.65 -0.48 17.91
C ALA A 243 -7.43 -0.62 18.84
N PRO A 244 -6.20 -0.60 18.31
CA PRO A 244 -4.98 -0.72 19.10
C PRO A 244 -4.68 0.56 19.89
N VAL A 245 -4.31 0.39 21.15
CA VAL A 245 -3.77 1.47 21.99
C VAL A 245 -2.30 1.67 21.65
N ASN A 246 -1.51 0.60 21.61
CA ASN A 246 -0.09 0.63 21.24
C ASN A 246 0.19 -0.40 20.13
N ASP A 247 1.46 -0.65 19.85
CA ASP A 247 1.85 -1.67 18.88
C ASP A 247 1.37 -3.05 19.35
N VAL A 248 0.64 -3.76 18.50
CA VAL A 248 -0.01 -5.02 18.85
C VAL A 248 0.38 -6.15 17.91
N VAL A 249 0.44 -7.36 18.47
CA VAL A 249 0.57 -8.59 17.68
C VAL A 249 -0.72 -9.37 17.84
N ILE A 250 -1.33 -9.74 16.70
CA ILE A 250 -2.57 -10.52 16.67
C ILE A 250 -2.34 -11.85 15.95
N GLU A 251 -2.98 -12.92 16.43
CA GLU A 251 -3.09 -14.17 15.70
C GLU A 251 -4.43 -14.19 14.97
N ALA A 252 -4.38 -14.20 13.64
CA ALA A 252 -5.55 -14.17 12.78
C ALA A 252 -5.25 -14.89 11.45
N ASN A 253 -6.29 -15.47 10.85
CA ASN A 253 -6.17 -16.07 9.53
C ASN A 253 -6.36 -15.01 8.44
N VAL A 254 -5.33 -14.82 7.62
CA VAL A 254 -5.41 -14.07 6.35
C VAL A 254 -5.93 -15.03 5.31
N ALA A 255 -7.04 -14.68 4.64
CA ALA A 255 -7.63 -15.58 3.65
C ALA A 255 -6.85 -15.57 2.34
N GLY A 256 -6.58 -16.77 1.83
CA GLY A 256 -6.34 -16.99 0.42
C GLY A 256 -7.66 -17.05 -0.37
N ALA A 257 -7.56 -17.22 -1.70
CA ALA A 257 -8.72 -17.24 -2.59
C ALA A 257 -9.77 -18.30 -2.19
N HIS A 258 -9.34 -19.47 -1.72
CA HIS A 258 -10.23 -20.57 -1.31
C HIS A 258 -10.96 -20.33 0.01
N ASP A 259 -10.48 -19.41 0.84
CA ASP A 259 -11.04 -19.17 2.17
C ASP A 259 -12.24 -18.20 2.12
N ILE A 260 -12.42 -17.47 1.01
CA ILE A 260 -13.50 -16.51 0.84
C ILE A 260 -14.72 -17.20 0.24
N GLN A 261 -15.78 -17.31 1.04
CA GLN A 261 -17.04 -17.87 0.61
C GLN A 261 -17.80 -16.92 -0.33
N VAL A 262 -18.57 -17.51 -1.25
CA VAL A 262 -19.48 -16.76 -2.13
C VAL A 262 -20.55 -16.06 -1.28
N GLN A 263 -20.66 -14.75 -1.46
CA GLN A 263 -21.59 -13.85 -0.79
C GLN A 263 -22.64 -13.36 -1.79
N ARG A 264 -23.84 -13.09 -1.29
CA ARG A 264 -24.92 -12.42 -2.03
C ARG A 264 -25.31 -11.16 -1.30
N LEU A 265 -25.28 -10.02 -1.98
CA LEU A 265 -25.71 -8.76 -1.40
C LEU A 265 -26.36 -7.82 -2.42
N GLY A 266 -27.32 -7.03 -1.94
CA GLY A 266 -27.86 -5.90 -2.70
C GLY A 266 -26.93 -4.68 -2.58
N ALA A 267 -26.72 -3.99 -3.68
CA ALA A 267 -25.90 -2.79 -3.78
C ALA A 267 -26.57 -1.73 -4.67
N LYS A 268 -25.93 -0.57 -4.81
CA LYS A 268 -26.45 0.51 -5.65
C LYS A 268 -25.43 0.96 -6.67
N VAL A 269 -25.87 1.29 -7.87
CA VAL A 269 -25.03 1.96 -8.86
C VAL A 269 -24.64 3.34 -8.31
N LYS A 270 -23.34 3.60 -8.19
CA LYS A 270 -22.79 4.90 -7.83
C LYS A 270 -22.68 5.78 -9.07
N SER A 271 -22.11 5.25 -10.14
CA SER A 271 -21.94 5.93 -11.42
C SER A 271 -21.66 4.92 -12.53
N VAL A 272 -21.92 5.35 -13.76
CA VAL A 272 -21.50 4.66 -14.98
C VAL A 272 -20.65 5.64 -15.78
N GLU A 273 -19.42 5.26 -16.10
CA GLU A 273 -18.47 6.06 -16.87
C GLU A 273 -18.21 5.38 -18.22
N MET A 274 -18.43 6.10 -19.33
CA MET A 274 -18.13 5.58 -20.66
C MET A 274 -16.69 5.95 -21.02
N PHE A 275 -15.77 4.99 -21.02
CA PHE A 275 -14.40 5.25 -21.47
C PHE A 275 -14.37 5.50 -22.98
N ASN A 276 -15.11 4.68 -23.74
CA ASN A 276 -15.32 4.84 -25.18
C ASN A 276 -16.57 4.06 -25.63
N SER A 277 -16.78 3.92 -26.93
CA SER A 277 -17.95 3.22 -27.49
C SER A 277 -17.95 1.69 -27.25
N GLN A 278 -16.82 1.13 -26.82
CA GLN A 278 -16.59 -0.30 -26.61
C GLN A 278 -16.37 -0.68 -25.14
N MET A 279 -16.16 0.28 -24.23
CA MET A 279 -15.83 0.00 -22.84
C MET A 279 -16.43 1.04 -21.88
N ALA A 280 -17.01 0.55 -20.78
CA ALA A 280 -17.57 1.36 -19.71
C ALA A 280 -17.08 0.86 -18.34
N ALA A 281 -16.96 1.76 -17.36
CA ALA A 281 -16.82 1.41 -15.95
C ALA A 281 -18.15 1.56 -15.22
N LEU A 282 -18.57 0.48 -14.57
CA LEU A 282 -19.69 0.46 -13.64
C LEU A 282 -19.15 0.52 -12.21
N HIS A 283 -19.43 1.62 -11.51
CA HIS A 283 -19.10 1.76 -10.10
C HIS A 283 -20.31 1.41 -9.25
N VAL A 284 -20.15 0.43 -8.37
CA VAL A 284 -21.19 -0.06 -7.45
C VAL A 284 -20.78 0.26 -6.02
N LEU A 285 -21.76 0.69 -5.21
CA LEU A 285 -21.59 0.99 -3.79
C LEU A 285 -22.33 -0.05 -2.94
N THR A 286 -21.58 -0.81 -2.13
CA THR A 286 -22.15 -1.76 -1.17
C THR A 286 -22.68 -1.07 0.08
N PRO A 287 -23.67 -1.67 0.78
CA PRO A 287 -24.20 -1.12 2.02
C PRO A 287 -23.15 -1.15 3.14
N ARG A 288 -23.28 -0.24 4.13
CA ARG A 288 -22.38 -0.23 5.30
C ARG A 288 -22.50 -1.49 6.17
N SER A 289 -23.63 -2.18 6.11
CA SER A 289 -23.91 -3.38 6.90
C SER A 289 -23.29 -4.65 6.31
N GLN A 290 -22.87 -4.62 5.05
CA GLN A 290 -22.34 -5.79 4.34
C GLN A 290 -21.42 -5.33 3.22
N ARG A 291 -20.12 -5.56 3.40
CA ARG A 291 -19.13 -5.38 2.34
C ARG A 291 -19.01 -6.67 1.53
N LEU A 292 -18.54 -6.56 0.29
CA LEU A 292 -18.12 -7.73 -0.45
C LEU A 292 -16.67 -8.01 -0.09
N ARG A 293 -16.39 -9.19 0.48
CA ARG A 293 -15.01 -9.65 0.66
C ARG A 293 -14.50 -10.30 -0.62
N TYR A 294 -13.35 -9.89 -1.13
CA TYR A 294 -12.69 -10.44 -2.33
C TYR A 294 -11.19 -10.18 -2.30
N LEU A 295 -10.43 -10.84 -3.17
CA LEU A 295 -9.02 -10.58 -3.46
C LEU A 295 -8.85 -9.97 -4.85
N GLY A 296 -7.73 -9.25 -5.06
CA GLY A 296 -7.41 -8.68 -6.36
C GLY A 296 -7.42 -9.75 -7.45
N GLY A 297 -7.98 -9.42 -8.62
CA GLY A 297 -8.08 -10.33 -9.77
C GLY A 297 -9.32 -11.25 -9.78
N GLN A 298 -10.07 -11.36 -8.69
CA GLN A 298 -11.33 -12.11 -8.65
C GLN A 298 -12.47 -11.38 -9.38
N GLY A 299 -13.54 -12.11 -9.73
CA GLY A 299 -14.73 -11.58 -10.39
C GLY A 299 -16.02 -11.78 -9.61
N ILE A 300 -17.10 -11.17 -10.10
CA ILE A 300 -18.46 -11.28 -9.55
C ILE A 300 -19.48 -11.42 -10.68
N GLU A 301 -20.64 -12.00 -10.34
CA GLU A 301 -21.87 -11.84 -11.12
C GLU A 301 -22.62 -10.61 -10.60
N VAL A 302 -23.03 -9.76 -11.52
CA VAL A 302 -23.87 -8.58 -11.23
C VAL A 302 -25.17 -8.71 -12.01
N SER A 303 -26.28 -8.37 -11.37
CA SER A 303 -27.60 -8.43 -11.98
C SER A 303 -28.45 -7.19 -11.69
N VAL A 304 -29.28 -6.84 -12.66
CA VAL A 304 -30.28 -5.76 -12.61
C VAL A 304 -31.50 -6.19 -13.41
N ASP A 305 -32.70 -6.00 -12.87
CA ASP A 305 -33.98 -6.30 -13.56
C ASP A 305 -34.04 -7.67 -14.28
N GLY A 306 -33.38 -8.69 -13.72
CA GLY A 306 -33.36 -10.05 -14.26
C GLY A 306 -32.32 -10.32 -15.36
N VAL A 307 -31.60 -9.31 -15.85
CA VAL A 307 -30.39 -9.49 -16.67
C VAL A 307 -29.17 -9.59 -15.77
N ARG A 308 -28.18 -10.38 -16.19
CA ARG A 308 -26.96 -10.63 -15.43
C ARG A 308 -25.74 -10.70 -16.35
N GLY A 309 -24.60 -10.33 -15.82
CA GLY A 309 -23.30 -10.48 -16.46
C GLY A 309 -22.24 -10.81 -15.41
N ARG A 310 -21.21 -11.55 -15.81
CA ARG A 310 -20.08 -11.89 -14.96
C ARG A 310 -18.89 -11.07 -15.41
N TYR A 311 -18.21 -10.42 -14.49
CA TYR A 311 -17.06 -9.56 -14.80
C TYR A 311 -16.01 -9.67 -13.71
N ALA A 312 -14.75 -9.50 -14.09
CA ALA A 312 -13.68 -9.32 -13.13
C ALA A 312 -13.88 -8.00 -12.36
N ILE A 313 -13.52 -7.99 -11.08
CA ILE A 313 -13.45 -6.75 -10.30
C ILE A 313 -12.18 -6.01 -10.71
N ALA A 314 -12.32 -4.73 -11.03
CA ALA A 314 -11.23 -3.87 -11.49
C ALA A 314 -10.65 -2.96 -10.40
N SER A 315 -11.36 -2.79 -9.28
CA SER A 315 -10.92 -2.03 -8.10
C SER A 315 -10.07 -2.87 -7.14
N CYS A 316 -9.28 -2.20 -6.28
CA CYS A 316 -8.56 -2.83 -5.16
C CYS A 316 -9.57 -3.35 -4.12
N PRO A 317 -9.37 -4.54 -3.50
CA PRO A 317 -10.09 -4.96 -2.28
C PRO A 317 -10.06 -3.93 -1.14
N CYS A 318 -9.04 -3.08 -1.19
CA CYS A 318 -8.70 -1.98 -0.31
C CYS A 318 -9.71 -0.82 -0.39
N GLU A 319 -10.47 -0.75 -1.49
CA GLU A 319 -11.47 0.30 -1.76
C GLU A 319 -12.83 0.05 -1.06
N ASP A 320 -12.81 -0.21 0.25
CA ASP A 320 -13.98 -0.30 1.15
C ASP A 320 -15.27 -0.85 0.51
N ARG A 321 -16.18 0.04 0.11
CA ARG A 321 -17.52 -0.28 -0.42
C ARG A 321 -17.67 0.04 -1.90
N ASN A 322 -16.63 0.55 -2.56
CA ASN A 322 -16.68 0.89 -3.96
C ASN A 322 -16.11 -0.27 -4.76
N ILE A 323 -16.92 -0.83 -5.65
CA ILE A 323 -16.53 -1.88 -6.57
C ILE A 323 -16.56 -1.28 -7.97
N GLU A 324 -15.47 -1.39 -8.71
CA GLU A 324 -15.41 -1.04 -10.13
C GLU A 324 -15.46 -2.32 -10.96
N LEU A 325 -16.37 -2.36 -11.94
CA LEU A 325 -16.39 -3.37 -13.00
C LEU A 325 -16.11 -2.67 -14.33
N GLN A 326 -15.32 -3.30 -15.20
CA GLN A 326 -15.05 -2.78 -16.54
C GLN A 326 -15.73 -3.68 -17.56
N ILE A 327 -16.72 -3.11 -18.25
CA ILE A 327 -17.74 -3.84 -18.98
C ILE A 327 -17.53 -3.58 -20.48
N PRO A 328 -17.03 -4.57 -21.22
CA PRO A 328 -16.90 -4.44 -22.65
C PRO A 328 -18.27 -4.52 -23.32
N ARG A 329 -18.46 -3.71 -24.36
CA ARG A 329 -19.66 -3.77 -25.17
C ARG A 329 -19.59 -4.99 -26.08
N ARG A 330 -20.40 -6.00 -25.80
CA ARG A 330 -20.48 -7.23 -26.58
C ARG A 330 -21.88 -7.40 -27.17
N PRO A 331 -22.02 -7.63 -28.49
CA PRO A 331 -23.31 -7.95 -29.07
C PRO A 331 -23.93 -9.18 -28.41
N GLY A 332 -25.18 -9.07 -27.96
CA GLY A 332 -25.90 -10.16 -27.30
C GLY A 332 -25.70 -10.24 -25.77
N ASP A 333 -24.81 -9.43 -25.19
CA ASP A 333 -24.72 -9.27 -23.74
C ASP A 333 -25.77 -8.25 -23.27
N ALA A 334 -26.88 -8.76 -22.75
CA ALA A 334 -28.00 -7.94 -22.29
C ALA A 334 -27.64 -7.05 -21.08
N PHE A 335 -26.69 -7.49 -20.24
CA PHE A 335 -26.24 -6.68 -19.10
C PHE A 335 -25.33 -5.55 -19.59
N ALA A 336 -24.37 -5.84 -20.47
CA ALA A 336 -23.56 -4.80 -21.09
C ALA A 336 -24.44 -3.76 -21.81
N GLU A 337 -25.40 -4.18 -22.63
CA GLU A 337 -26.30 -3.22 -23.28
C GLU A 337 -27.10 -2.37 -22.27
N ALA A 338 -27.54 -2.95 -21.14
CA ALA A 338 -28.18 -2.16 -20.07
C ALA A 338 -27.23 -1.10 -19.49
N VAL A 339 -25.96 -1.44 -19.25
CA VAL A 339 -24.94 -0.48 -18.77
C VAL A 339 -24.75 0.67 -19.74
N PHE A 340 -24.72 0.41 -21.05
CA PHE A 340 -24.52 1.43 -22.09
C PHE A 340 -25.77 2.28 -22.39
N THR A 341 -26.97 1.89 -21.91
CA THR A 341 -28.22 2.52 -22.33
C THR A 341 -29.14 2.96 -21.20
N THR A 342 -29.48 2.07 -20.27
CA THR A 342 -30.58 2.28 -19.31
C THR A 342 -30.10 2.47 -17.87
N LEU A 343 -28.99 1.83 -17.49
CA LEU A 343 -28.49 1.82 -16.12
C LEU A 343 -27.92 3.18 -15.73
N LYS A 344 -28.28 3.65 -14.52
CA LYS A 344 -27.87 4.97 -14.01
C LYS A 344 -27.59 4.95 -12.51
N ALA A 345 -26.97 6.02 -12.04
CA ALA A 345 -26.70 6.22 -10.62
C ALA A 345 -28.00 6.12 -9.78
N GLY A 346 -27.93 5.37 -8.68
CA GLY A 346 -29.03 5.12 -7.75
C GLY A 346 -29.77 3.81 -7.99
N ASP A 347 -29.63 3.18 -9.16
CA ASP A 347 -30.29 1.91 -9.48
C ASP A 347 -29.82 0.79 -8.54
N ALA A 348 -30.73 -0.12 -8.20
CA ALA A 348 -30.45 -1.26 -7.35
C ALA A 348 -29.87 -2.40 -8.19
N VAL A 349 -28.78 -2.99 -7.72
CA VAL A 349 -28.14 -4.15 -8.35
C VAL A 349 -27.91 -5.24 -7.31
N ALA A 350 -27.91 -6.49 -7.72
CA ALA A 350 -27.50 -7.60 -6.86
C ALA A 350 -26.13 -8.13 -7.30
N LEU A 351 -25.27 -8.38 -6.32
CA LEU A 351 -23.93 -8.92 -6.51
C LEU A 351 -23.86 -10.33 -5.94
N GLU A 352 -23.20 -11.24 -6.66
CA GLU A 352 -22.85 -12.58 -6.22
C GLU A 352 -21.37 -12.87 -6.50
N GLY A 353 -20.63 -13.31 -5.49
CA GLY A 353 -19.22 -13.65 -5.58
C GLY A 353 -18.48 -13.47 -4.25
N PRO A 354 -17.14 -13.47 -4.23
CA PRO A 354 -16.26 -13.46 -5.38
C PRO A 354 -16.11 -14.85 -6.01
N PHE A 355 -15.59 -14.86 -7.23
CA PHE A 355 -15.22 -16.07 -7.96
C PHE A 355 -13.83 -15.95 -8.56
N GLY A 356 -13.20 -17.10 -8.80
CA GLY A 356 -11.91 -17.19 -9.46
C GLY A 356 -10.75 -17.29 -8.48
N GLU A 357 -9.67 -17.89 -8.96
CA GLU A 357 -8.44 -18.17 -8.20
C GLU A 357 -7.25 -17.36 -8.73
N PHE A 358 -7.49 -16.46 -9.68
CA PHE A 358 -6.49 -15.54 -10.20
C PHE A 358 -6.28 -14.40 -9.20
N VAL A 359 -5.34 -14.62 -8.29
CA VAL A 359 -4.98 -13.70 -7.20
C VAL A 359 -3.45 -13.57 -7.12
N LEU A 360 -2.97 -12.56 -6.39
CA LEU A 360 -1.54 -12.41 -6.10
C LEU A 360 -1.06 -13.54 -5.18
N ASP A 361 0.18 -13.99 -5.39
CA ASP A 361 0.96 -14.69 -4.37
C ASP A 361 1.53 -13.64 -3.40
N GLU A 362 0.82 -13.40 -2.30
CA GLU A 362 1.18 -12.41 -1.28
C GLU A 362 2.46 -12.79 -0.49
N ASP A 363 2.91 -14.04 -0.57
CA ASP A 363 4.12 -14.51 0.11
C ASP A 363 5.39 -14.32 -0.76
N SER A 364 5.23 -13.88 -2.01
CA SER A 364 6.34 -13.74 -2.96
C SER A 364 6.85 -12.29 -3.04
N PRO A 365 8.10 -12.01 -2.62
CA PRO A 365 8.70 -10.68 -2.74
C PRO A 365 9.28 -10.39 -4.14
N ARG A 366 9.01 -11.28 -5.11
CA ARG A 366 9.66 -11.25 -6.42
C ARG A 366 9.13 -10.09 -7.29
N PRO A 367 9.95 -9.60 -8.23
CA PRO A 367 9.45 -8.80 -9.34
C PRO A 367 8.27 -9.48 -10.07
N ALA A 368 7.25 -8.69 -10.41
CA ALA A 368 6.05 -9.18 -11.09
C ALA A 368 5.94 -8.63 -12.52
N ILE A 369 5.60 -9.49 -13.47
CA ILE A 369 5.24 -9.11 -14.85
C ILE A 369 3.73 -9.31 -15.01
N PHE A 370 3.03 -8.24 -15.36
CA PHE A 370 1.61 -8.24 -15.67
C PHE A 370 1.39 -8.21 -17.17
N LEU A 371 0.67 -9.20 -17.71
CA LEU A 371 0.29 -9.28 -19.12
C LEU A 371 -1.23 -9.10 -19.24
N ALA A 372 -1.65 -7.95 -19.74
CA ALA A 372 -3.06 -7.67 -20.01
C ALA A 372 -3.35 -7.79 -21.50
N PHE A 373 -4.32 -8.63 -21.89
CA PHE A 373 -4.85 -8.69 -23.25
C PHE A 373 -6.23 -8.03 -23.29
N GLY A 374 -6.34 -6.88 -23.96
CA GLY A 374 -7.60 -6.16 -24.14
C GLY A 374 -8.30 -5.88 -22.80
N VAL A 375 -9.53 -6.37 -22.69
CA VAL A 375 -10.37 -6.31 -21.47
C VAL A 375 -9.78 -7.03 -20.26
N GLY A 376 -8.77 -7.89 -20.46
CA GLY A 376 -8.00 -8.51 -19.37
C GLY A 376 -7.25 -7.52 -18.49
N PHE A 377 -7.20 -6.24 -18.88
CA PHE A 377 -6.69 -5.20 -18.00
C PHE A 377 -7.52 -5.03 -16.71
N ALA A 378 -8.81 -5.34 -16.70
CA ALA A 378 -9.65 -5.19 -15.50
C ALA A 378 -9.12 -5.97 -14.27
N PRO A 379 -8.93 -7.31 -14.31
CA PRO A 379 -8.36 -8.04 -13.18
C PRO A 379 -6.90 -7.64 -12.91
N ILE A 380 -6.12 -7.31 -13.94
CA ILE A 380 -4.72 -6.87 -13.79
C ILE A 380 -4.63 -5.54 -13.05
N LYS A 381 -5.52 -4.58 -13.34
CA LYS A 381 -5.65 -3.31 -12.63
C LYS A 381 -5.88 -3.57 -11.14
N SER A 382 -6.81 -4.48 -10.81
CA SER A 382 -7.11 -4.85 -9.43
C SER A 382 -5.88 -5.47 -8.72
N LEU A 383 -5.17 -6.40 -9.37
CA LEU A 383 -3.94 -6.99 -8.85
C LEU A 383 -2.85 -5.94 -8.63
N ILE A 384 -2.60 -5.06 -9.59
CA ILE A 384 -1.57 -4.02 -9.49
C ILE A 384 -1.87 -3.07 -8.31
N GLN A 385 -3.11 -2.58 -8.20
CA GLN A 385 -3.49 -1.71 -7.08
C GLN A 385 -3.37 -2.43 -5.73
N HIS A 386 -3.70 -3.72 -5.69
CA HIS A 386 -3.57 -4.54 -4.49
C HIS A 386 -2.10 -4.75 -4.10
N ALA A 387 -1.24 -5.08 -5.06
CA ALA A 387 0.21 -5.19 -4.86
C ALA A 387 0.84 -3.88 -4.38
N MET A 388 0.41 -2.74 -4.93
CA MET A 388 0.82 -1.40 -4.48
C MET A 388 0.41 -1.15 -3.01
N SER A 389 -0.78 -1.59 -2.60
CA SER A 389 -1.28 -1.37 -1.23
C SER A 389 -0.52 -2.17 -0.18
N LEU A 390 -0.05 -3.36 -0.55
CA LEU A 390 0.69 -4.29 0.30
C LEU A 390 2.22 -4.10 0.22
N GLU A 391 2.72 -3.28 -0.70
CA GLU A 391 4.15 -3.05 -0.94
C GLU A 391 4.94 -4.37 -1.23
N LEU A 392 4.30 -5.32 -1.91
CA LEU A 392 4.81 -6.71 -2.06
C LEU A 392 6.01 -6.86 -3.01
N ALA A 393 5.95 -6.20 -4.17
CA ALA A 393 6.86 -6.51 -5.27
C ALA A 393 8.03 -5.52 -5.35
N GLU A 394 9.25 -6.05 -5.49
CA GLU A 394 10.46 -5.26 -5.74
C GLU A 394 10.29 -4.34 -6.97
N SER A 395 9.69 -4.86 -8.05
CA SER A 395 9.28 -4.11 -9.23
C SER A 395 8.08 -4.74 -9.93
N MET A 396 7.34 -3.92 -10.68
CA MET A 396 6.15 -4.33 -11.41
C MET A 396 6.20 -3.82 -12.85
N ASP A 397 6.08 -4.73 -13.81
CA ASP A 397 6.08 -4.37 -15.23
C ASP A 397 4.74 -4.75 -15.85
N LEU A 398 4.01 -3.77 -16.40
CA LEU A 398 2.75 -3.97 -17.11
C LEU A 398 2.98 -3.91 -18.62
N HIS A 399 2.74 -5.02 -19.31
CA HIS A 399 2.54 -5.05 -20.76
C HIS A 399 1.05 -5.15 -21.07
N TRP A 400 0.51 -4.16 -21.77
CA TRP A 400 -0.89 -4.16 -22.16
C TRP A 400 -1.04 -4.22 -23.67
N LEU A 401 -1.46 -5.39 -24.18
CA LEU A 401 -1.79 -5.62 -25.58
C LEU A 401 -3.24 -5.21 -25.81
N ALA A 402 -3.46 -4.09 -26.50
CA ALA A 402 -4.79 -3.59 -26.77
C ALA A 402 -5.57 -4.45 -27.78
N ASP A 403 -6.90 -4.39 -27.69
CA ASP A 403 -7.84 -4.91 -28.66
C ASP A 403 -8.65 -3.77 -29.31
N ALA A 404 -9.84 -4.06 -29.83
CA ALA A 404 -10.72 -3.05 -30.43
C ALA A 404 -11.18 -1.95 -29.44
N ALA A 405 -11.11 -2.18 -28.13
CA ALA A 405 -11.41 -1.17 -27.12
C ALA A 405 -10.22 -0.23 -26.86
N GLY A 406 -9.03 -0.56 -27.37
CA GLY A 406 -7.81 0.21 -27.16
C GLY A 406 -7.32 0.18 -25.71
N HIS A 407 -6.33 1.01 -25.39
CA HIS A 407 -5.87 1.27 -24.02
C HIS A 407 -6.84 2.25 -23.33
N TYR A 408 -8.05 1.80 -23.01
CA TYR A 408 -9.14 2.64 -22.49
C TYR A 408 -8.83 3.36 -21.15
N GLN A 409 -7.74 3.00 -20.48
CA GLN A 409 -7.20 3.65 -19.29
C GLN A 409 -5.68 3.91 -19.41
N ASP A 410 -5.19 4.25 -20.61
CA ASP A 410 -3.77 4.55 -20.86
C ASP A 410 -3.20 5.61 -19.90
N ASN A 411 -3.96 6.69 -19.69
CA ASN A 411 -3.55 7.79 -18.80
C ASN A 411 -3.35 7.34 -17.35
N LEU A 412 -4.15 6.38 -16.86
CA LEU A 412 -3.99 5.82 -15.51
C LEU A 412 -2.65 5.08 -15.40
N CYS A 413 -2.33 4.23 -16.37
CA CYS A 413 -1.10 3.45 -16.38
C CYS A 413 0.15 4.34 -16.51
N ARG A 414 0.09 5.38 -17.35
CA ARG A 414 1.14 6.40 -17.44
C ARG A 414 1.33 7.12 -16.10
N THR A 415 0.23 7.48 -15.45
CA THR A 415 0.27 8.12 -14.14
C THR A 415 0.97 7.24 -13.10
N TRP A 416 0.69 5.93 -13.08
CA TRP A 416 1.41 5.00 -12.20
C TRP A 416 2.90 4.95 -12.51
N ALA A 417 3.28 4.86 -13.79
CA ALA A 417 4.67 4.82 -14.23
C ALA A 417 5.45 6.13 -14.00
N ASP A 418 4.75 7.24 -13.78
CA ASP A 418 5.35 8.52 -13.41
C ASP A 418 5.38 8.75 -11.89
N ALA A 419 4.46 8.11 -11.16
CA ALA A 419 4.33 8.25 -9.72
C ALA A 419 5.22 7.28 -8.93
N LEU A 420 5.49 6.08 -9.48
CA LEU A 420 6.18 4.98 -8.82
C LEU A 420 7.49 4.64 -9.54
N ASP A 421 8.60 4.63 -8.79
CA ASP A 421 9.92 4.34 -9.35
C ASP A 421 10.10 2.86 -9.73
N ASN A 422 9.29 1.98 -9.16
CA ASN A 422 9.34 0.52 -9.36
C ASN A 422 8.21 0.00 -10.27
N PHE A 423 7.53 0.87 -11.02
CA PHE A 423 6.47 0.46 -11.96
C PHE A 423 6.81 0.87 -13.40
N ASN A 424 6.85 -0.11 -14.32
CA ASN A 424 7.02 0.14 -15.74
C ASN A 424 5.74 -0.19 -16.50
N TYR A 425 5.39 0.64 -17.48
CA TYR A 425 4.23 0.42 -18.35
C TYR A 425 4.63 0.47 -19.81
N VAL A 426 4.29 -0.61 -20.53
CA VAL A 426 4.59 -0.79 -21.96
C VAL A 426 3.28 -1.10 -22.71
N PRO A 427 2.65 -0.08 -23.33
CA PRO A 427 1.48 -0.31 -24.19
C PRO A 427 1.90 -0.92 -25.53
N HIS A 428 1.19 -1.98 -25.93
CA HIS A 428 1.32 -2.60 -27.26
C HIS A 428 0.04 -2.36 -28.06
N ALA A 429 0.18 -1.80 -29.26
CA ALA A 429 -0.95 -1.54 -30.16
C ALA A 429 -1.64 -2.84 -30.60
N PRO A 430 -2.92 -2.79 -31.01
CA PRO A 430 -3.62 -3.96 -31.54
C PRO A 430 -2.88 -4.56 -32.73
N THR A 431 -2.68 -5.87 -32.71
CA THR A 431 -1.97 -6.61 -33.77
C THR A 431 -2.51 -8.03 -33.90
N ASP A 432 -2.51 -8.53 -35.13
CA ASP A 432 -2.80 -9.93 -35.43
C ASP A 432 -1.59 -10.84 -35.13
N ASP A 433 -0.37 -10.27 -35.07
CA ASP A 433 0.87 -10.99 -34.76
C ASP A 433 1.25 -10.82 -33.28
N GLN A 434 0.44 -11.43 -32.41
CA GLN A 434 0.70 -11.43 -30.97
C GLN A 434 1.94 -12.25 -30.59
N GLU A 435 2.30 -13.25 -31.41
CA GLU A 435 3.46 -14.11 -31.17
C GLU A 435 4.76 -13.30 -31.23
N SER A 436 4.93 -12.44 -32.22
CA SER A 436 6.12 -11.57 -32.32
C SER A 436 6.21 -10.58 -31.16
N VAL A 437 5.08 -10.02 -30.71
CA VAL A 437 5.06 -9.13 -29.54
C VAL A 437 5.53 -9.87 -28.30
N LEU A 438 5.00 -11.07 -28.03
CA LEU A 438 5.39 -11.89 -26.89
C LEU A 438 6.88 -12.29 -26.93
N LYS A 439 7.42 -12.61 -28.11
CA LYS A 439 8.85 -12.88 -28.28
C LYS A 439 9.69 -11.66 -27.89
N ASN A 440 9.29 -10.46 -28.31
CA ASN A 440 10.01 -9.23 -27.97
C ASN A 440 9.93 -8.93 -26.47
N ILE A 441 8.76 -9.11 -25.85
CA ILE A 441 8.59 -8.92 -24.40
C ILE A 441 9.57 -9.81 -23.65
N VAL A 442 9.64 -11.11 -23.96
CA VAL A 442 10.50 -12.04 -23.22
C VAL A 442 11.99 -11.73 -23.39
N VAL A 443 12.41 -11.13 -24.51
CA VAL A 443 13.80 -10.70 -24.72
C VAL A 443 14.24 -9.62 -23.72
N ASP A 444 13.32 -8.79 -23.25
CA ASP A 444 13.60 -7.78 -22.24
C ASP A 444 13.91 -8.40 -20.85
N TYR A 445 13.61 -9.69 -20.66
CA TYR A 445 13.78 -10.42 -19.40
C TYR A 445 14.78 -11.59 -19.54
N PRO A 446 16.10 -11.33 -19.40
CA PRO A 446 17.13 -12.36 -19.58
C PRO A 446 17.11 -13.47 -18.51
N ASP A 447 16.46 -13.24 -17.37
CA ASP A 447 16.33 -14.22 -16.28
C ASP A 447 14.90 -14.27 -15.72
N LEU A 448 14.02 -14.98 -16.44
CA LEU A 448 12.62 -15.20 -16.02
C LEU A 448 12.49 -16.05 -14.74
N HIS A 449 13.53 -16.74 -14.28
CA HIS A 449 13.50 -17.48 -13.02
C HIS A 449 13.43 -16.59 -11.78
N ARG A 450 13.42 -15.27 -11.92
CA ARG A 450 13.26 -14.35 -10.80
C ARG A 450 11.87 -13.71 -10.72
N PHE A 451 11.03 -13.92 -11.73
CA PHE A 451 9.75 -13.24 -11.86
C PHE A 451 8.58 -14.15 -11.54
N ASP A 452 7.50 -13.54 -11.08
CA ASP A 452 6.15 -14.08 -11.15
C ASP A 452 5.40 -13.40 -12.31
N VAL A 453 4.62 -14.16 -13.07
CA VAL A 453 3.91 -13.65 -14.24
C VAL A 453 2.41 -13.82 -14.05
N TYR A 454 1.68 -12.69 -14.08
CA TYR A 454 0.24 -12.62 -13.97
C TYR A 454 -0.35 -12.19 -15.31
N ALA A 455 -1.07 -13.09 -15.98
CA ALA A 455 -1.62 -12.84 -17.30
C ALA A 455 -3.15 -12.92 -17.31
N ALA A 456 -3.82 -11.99 -17.97
CA ALA A 456 -5.27 -12.02 -18.13
C ALA A 456 -5.69 -11.75 -19.58
N GLY A 457 -6.53 -12.63 -20.12
CA GLY A 457 -6.92 -12.64 -21.54
C GLY A 457 -7.79 -13.86 -21.87
N THR A 458 -8.05 -14.09 -23.16
CA THR A 458 -8.75 -15.31 -23.60
C THR A 458 -7.88 -16.56 -23.39
N ALA A 459 -8.49 -17.74 -23.28
CA ALA A 459 -7.73 -18.99 -23.08
C ALA A 459 -6.65 -19.22 -24.16
N ALA A 460 -6.93 -18.86 -25.41
CA ALA A 460 -5.97 -18.98 -26.52
C ALA A 460 -4.76 -18.04 -26.35
N GLN A 461 -4.98 -16.81 -25.93
CA GLN A 461 -3.91 -15.83 -25.67
C GLN A 461 -3.04 -16.25 -24.49
N LEU A 462 -3.67 -16.75 -23.43
CA LEU A 462 -2.99 -17.20 -22.23
C LEU A 462 -2.11 -18.42 -22.52
N GLU A 463 -2.60 -19.40 -23.28
CA GLU A 463 -1.79 -20.57 -23.64
C GLU A 463 -0.62 -20.20 -24.55
N LEU A 464 -0.83 -19.29 -25.52
CA LEU A 464 0.25 -18.78 -26.37
C LEU A 464 1.34 -18.09 -25.55
N ALA A 465 0.96 -17.18 -24.65
CA ALA A 465 1.89 -16.47 -23.79
C ALA A 465 2.62 -17.41 -22.82
N ARG A 466 1.89 -18.31 -22.15
CA ARG A 466 2.46 -19.33 -21.26
C ARG A 466 3.53 -20.15 -21.96
N ALA A 467 3.24 -20.64 -23.16
CA ALA A 467 4.18 -21.45 -23.93
C ALA A 467 5.48 -20.70 -24.29
N HIS A 468 5.44 -19.39 -24.47
CA HIS A 468 6.64 -18.56 -24.71
C HIS A 468 7.43 -18.29 -23.44
N PHE A 469 6.76 -17.86 -22.36
CA PHE A 469 7.44 -17.55 -21.10
C PHE A 469 8.08 -18.79 -20.47
N VAL A 470 7.38 -19.92 -20.44
CA VAL A 470 7.91 -21.18 -19.87
C VAL A 470 9.09 -21.71 -20.70
N ARG A 471 9.01 -21.62 -22.03
CA ARG A 471 10.12 -22.04 -22.92
C ARG A 471 11.40 -21.24 -22.68
N GLN A 472 11.28 -20.00 -22.23
CA GLN A 472 12.40 -19.08 -21.98
C GLN A 472 12.86 -19.07 -20.52
N GLY A 473 12.34 -19.99 -19.70
CA GLY A 473 12.85 -20.24 -18.34
C GLY A 473 11.91 -19.84 -17.20
N LEU A 474 10.69 -19.35 -17.46
CA LEU A 474 9.74 -19.13 -16.38
C LEU A 474 9.32 -20.49 -15.76
N PRO A 475 9.47 -20.69 -14.43
CA PRO A 475 8.92 -21.87 -13.77
C PRO A 475 7.41 -21.91 -13.89
N GLU A 476 6.85 -23.08 -14.22
CA GLU A 476 5.41 -23.23 -14.47
C GLU A 476 4.54 -22.83 -13.26
N VAL A 477 5.04 -23.07 -12.05
CA VAL A 477 4.36 -22.69 -10.79
C VAL A 477 4.29 -21.17 -10.56
N ARG A 478 4.96 -20.37 -11.38
CA ARG A 478 4.98 -18.89 -11.31
C ARG A 478 4.23 -18.23 -12.46
N TRP A 479 3.48 -19.03 -13.21
CA TRP A 479 2.56 -18.56 -14.22
C TRP A 479 1.14 -18.57 -13.65
N PHE A 480 0.58 -17.38 -13.47
CA PHE A 480 -0.78 -17.17 -12.96
C PHE A 480 -1.65 -16.62 -14.08
N ALA A 481 -2.82 -17.22 -14.30
CA ALA A 481 -3.67 -16.92 -15.45
C ALA A 481 -5.13 -16.63 -15.07
N GLY A 482 -5.66 -15.49 -15.53
CA GLY A 482 -7.05 -15.06 -15.38
C GLY A 482 -7.77 -15.04 -16.72
N ALA A 483 -8.52 -16.10 -17.03
CA ALA A 483 -9.23 -16.24 -18.29
C ALA A 483 -10.50 -15.36 -18.35
N THR A 484 -10.62 -14.55 -19.41
CA THR A 484 -11.70 -13.56 -19.57
C THR A 484 -12.91 -14.06 -20.37
N ASP A 485 -12.78 -15.23 -20.99
CA ASP A 485 -13.82 -15.97 -21.72
C ASP A 485 -14.70 -16.82 -20.79
N ILE A 486 -14.35 -16.90 -19.50
CA ILE A 486 -15.21 -17.46 -18.44
C ILE A 486 -16.26 -16.42 -17.96
N TYR A 487 -16.22 -15.19 -18.50
CA TYR A 487 -17.00 -14.03 -18.09
C TYR A 487 -17.99 -13.55 -19.15
#